data_AF-A0A060YS60-F1
#
_entry.id   AF-A0A060YS60-F1
#
_cell.length_a   1.000
_cell.length_b   1.000
_cell.length_c   1.000
_cell.angle_alpha   90.00
_cell.angle_beta   90.00
_cell.angle_gamma   90.00
#
_symmetry.space_group_name_H-M   'P 1'
#
loop_
_entity.id
_entity.type
_entity.pdbx_description
1 polymer ?
#
loop_
_entity_poly.entity_id
_entity_poly.type
_entity_poly.pdbx_seq_one_letter_code
_entity_poly.pdbx_strand_id
1 'polypeptide(L)'
;MKRREGFELIGKPLFVNVCFWFIPPSLRGKENSPDYNDRLSKVAPVIKERMMKQGTMMLGYQPQGGRVNFFRMIVISPQLSHQDMTFCLNEIERLGSDL
;
A
#
# COMPACT_ATOMS: atom_id res chain seq x y z
N MET A 1 -12.03 -11.48 1.94
CA MET A 1 -10.63 -11.06 2.21
C MET A 1 -10.43 -11.02 3.71
N LYS A 2 -9.50 -11.82 4.25
CA LYS A 2 -9.14 -11.75 5.68
C LYS A 2 -8.47 -10.40 5.96
N ARG A 3 -8.57 -9.88 7.19
CA ARG A 3 -7.67 -8.81 7.66
C ARG A 3 -6.24 -9.28 7.44
N ARG A 4 -5.49 -8.61 6.58
CA ARG A 4 -4.05 -8.85 6.40
C ARG A 4 -3.29 -7.88 7.27
N GLU A 5 -2.29 -8.39 7.98
CA GLU A 5 -1.43 -7.56 8.82
C GLU A 5 -0.64 -6.58 7.96
N GLY A 6 -0.43 -5.37 8.46
CA GLY A 6 0.30 -4.35 7.72
C GLY A 6 -0.51 -3.66 6.62
N PHE A 7 -1.77 -4.01 6.37
CA PHE A 7 -2.63 -3.23 5.47
C PHE A 7 -3.68 -2.46 6.24
N GLU A 8 -3.61 -1.14 6.17
CA GLU A 8 -4.56 -0.25 6.85
C GLU A 8 -5.37 0.54 5.82
N LEU A 9 -6.70 0.34 5.81
CA LEU A 9 -7.61 1.03 4.90
C LEU A 9 -7.78 2.49 5.30
N ILE A 10 -7.70 3.38 4.30
CA ILE A 10 -8.01 4.80 4.45
C ILE A 10 -9.50 4.98 4.17
N GLY A 11 -10.28 4.78 5.22
CA GLY A 11 -11.74 4.90 5.18
C GLY A 11 -12.43 3.79 4.37
N LYS A 12 -13.73 3.99 4.12
CA LYS A 12 -14.53 3.07 3.32
C LYS A 12 -14.19 3.26 1.83
N PRO A 13 -14.00 2.17 1.05
CA PRO A 13 -13.80 2.28 -0.39
C PRO A 13 -14.90 3.10 -1.05
N LEU A 14 -14.50 4.02 -1.94
CA LEU A 14 -15.41 4.85 -2.71
C LEU A 14 -15.39 4.37 -4.16
N PHE A 15 -16.46 3.67 -4.54
CA PHE A 15 -16.64 3.07 -5.86
C PHE A 15 -15.50 2.09 -6.18
N VAL A 16 -14.73 2.34 -7.24
CA VAL A 16 -13.61 1.49 -7.67
C VAL A 16 -12.29 1.78 -6.94
N ASN A 17 -12.26 2.74 -6.01
CA ASN A 17 -11.05 3.19 -5.34
C ASN A 17 -10.90 2.56 -3.96
N VAL A 18 -9.81 1.83 -3.76
CA VAL A 18 -9.38 1.31 -2.47
C VAL A 18 -8.09 2.02 -2.07
N CYS A 19 -8.16 2.84 -1.03
CA CYS A 19 -7.03 3.59 -0.50
C CYS A 19 -6.51 2.91 0.76
N PHE A 20 -5.20 2.69 0.87
CA PHE A 20 -4.61 2.04 2.03
C PHE A 20 -3.13 2.38 2.23
N TRP A 21 -2.65 2.28 3.47
CA TRP A 21 -1.23 2.19 3.77
C TRP A 21 -0.77 0.74 3.82
N PHE A 22 0.49 0.53 3.46
CA PHE A 22 1.23 -0.66 3.85
C PHE A 22 2.17 -0.29 5.00
N ILE A 23 2.03 -0.94 6.14
CA ILE A 23 2.84 -0.78 7.35
C ILE A 23 3.86 -1.92 7.36
N PRO A 24 5.12 -1.64 7.02
CA PRO A 24 6.15 -2.67 6.94
C PRO A 24 6.53 -3.16 8.34
N PRO A 25 7.15 -4.35 8.47
CA PRO A 25 7.44 -4.95 9.77
C PRO A 25 8.18 -4.02 10.74
N SER A 26 9.08 -3.14 10.26
CA SER A 26 9.84 -2.24 11.13
C SER A 26 9.01 -1.13 11.81
N LEU A 27 7.80 -0.86 11.31
CA LEU A 27 6.90 0.21 11.75
C LEU A 27 5.68 -0.27 12.53
N ARG A 28 5.35 -1.56 12.47
CA ARG A 28 4.18 -2.11 13.18
C ARG A 28 4.32 -1.90 14.70
N GLY A 29 3.27 -1.38 15.34
CA GLY A 29 3.27 -1.10 16.78
C GLY A 29 4.03 0.16 17.21
N LYS A 30 4.48 0.99 16.25
CA LYS A 30 5.21 2.24 16.49
C LYS A 30 4.40 3.48 16.13
N GLU A 31 3.07 3.37 16.09
CA GLU A 31 2.15 4.43 15.66
C GLU A 31 2.24 5.69 16.53
N ASN A 32 2.69 5.54 17.78
CA ASN A 32 2.89 6.64 18.74
C ASN A 32 4.27 7.30 18.64
N SER A 33 5.18 6.80 17.79
CA SER A 33 6.50 7.39 17.63
C SER A 33 6.40 8.73 16.89
N PRO A 34 7.14 9.77 17.31
CA PRO A 34 7.04 11.10 16.70
C PRO A 34 7.48 11.13 15.23
N ASP A 35 8.34 10.20 14.83
CA ASP A 35 8.85 10.02 13.46
C ASP A 35 8.02 9.03 12.63
N TYR A 36 6.93 8.48 13.18
CA TYR A 36 6.14 7.42 12.52
C TYR A 36 5.61 7.86 11.16
N ASN A 37 4.96 9.02 11.10
CA ASN A 37 4.40 9.56 9.87
C ASN A 37 5.49 9.86 8.83
N ASP A 38 6.64 10.39 9.26
CA ASP A 38 7.76 10.70 8.37
C ASP A 38 8.35 9.43 7.76
N ARG A 39 8.47 8.36 8.55
CA ARG A 39 8.92 7.04 8.06
C ARG A 39 7.88 6.39 7.16
N LEU A 40 6.62 6.40 7.57
CA LEU A 40 5.51 5.85 6.78
C LEU A 40 5.37 6.56 5.42
N SER A 41 5.60 7.87 5.37
CA SER A 41 5.55 8.66 4.14
C SER A 41 6.53 8.18 3.06
N LYS A 42 7.63 7.52 3.47
CA LYS A 42 8.67 7.02 2.56
C LYS A 42 8.38 5.61 2.03
N VAL A 43 7.47 4.86 2.68
CA VAL A 43 7.20 3.46 2.34
C VAL A 43 6.62 3.32 0.92
N ALA A 44 5.55 4.04 0.60
CA ALA A 44 4.91 3.93 -0.71
C ALA A 44 5.83 4.34 -1.89
N PRO A 45 6.61 5.44 -1.82
CA PRO A 45 7.64 5.76 -2.81
C PRO A 45 8.66 4.64 -3.04
N VAL A 46 9.21 4.05 -1.97
CA VAL A 46 10.23 3.00 -2.09
C VAL A 46 9.66 1.74 -2.74
N ILE A 47 8.47 1.31 -2.30
CA ILE A 47 7.81 0.15 -2.90
C ILE A 47 7.47 0.44 -4.38
N LYS A 48 6.99 1.65 -4.72
CA LYS A 48 6.72 2.04 -6.12
C LYS A 48 7.97 1.99 -6.99
N GLU A 49 9.11 2.47 -6.49
CA GLU A 49 10.38 2.39 -7.21
C GLU A 49 10.75 0.93 -7.51
N ARG A 50 10.62 0.04 -6.52
CA ARG A 50 10.90 -1.40 -6.68
C ARG A 50 9.92 -2.06 -7.64
N MET A 51 8.63 -1.74 -7.57
CA MET A 51 7.60 -2.18 -8.53
C MET A 51 7.99 -1.81 -9.96
N MET A 52 8.43 -0.57 -10.19
CA MET A 52 8.85 -0.09 -11.50
C MET A 52 10.11 -0.80 -12.01
N LYS A 53 11.11 -0.99 -11.15
CA LYS A 53 12.36 -1.69 -11.52
C LYS A 53 12.13 -3.16 -11.88
N GLN A 54 11.21 -3.83 -11.20
CA GLN A 54 10.91 -5.24 -11.45
C GLN A 54 9.87 -5.47 -12.56
N GLY A 55 9.04 -4.47 -12.87
CA GLY A 55 8.05 -4.55 -13.94
C GLY A 55 6.90 -5.54 -13.64
N THR A 56 6.71 -5.94 -12.38
CA THR A 56 5.73 -6.95 -11.96
C THR A 56 4.33 -6.38 -11.77
N MET A 57 4.22 -5.14 -11.29
CA MET A 57 2.96 -4.42 -11.12
C MET A 57 3.15 -2.91 -11.14
N MET A 58 2.07 -2.15 -11.31
CA MET A 58 2.12 -0.70 -11.22
C MET A 58 0.90 -0.13 -10.47
N LEU A 59 1.16 0.47 -9.30
CA LEU A 59 0.13 1.11 -8.46
C LEU A 59 0.46 2.60 -8.25
N GLY A 60 -0.57 3.43 -8.09
CA GLY A 60 -0.39 4.85 -7.75
C GLY A 60 -0.29 5.04 -6.24
N TYR A 61 0.42 6.09 -5.82
CA TYR A 61 0.38 6.60 -4.45
C TYR A 61 0.28 8.12 -4.43
N GLN A 62 -0.26 8.67 -3.36
CA GLN A 62 -0.32 10.12 -3.14
C GLN A 62 -0.52 10.46 -1.66
N PRO A 63 -0.17 11.68 -1.20
CA PRO A 63 -0.64 12.23 0.06
C PRO A 63 -2.02 12.91 -0.14
N GLN A 64 -2.82 13.02 0.93
CA GLN A 64 -4.10 13.74 0.85
C GLN A 64 -4.63 14.16 2.23
N GLY A 65 -4.98 15.44 2.39
CA GLY A 65 -5.74 15.93 3.56
C GLY A 65 -5.06 15.63 4.90
N GLY A 66 -3.77 15.93 5.01
CA GLY A 66 -2.96 15.65 6.21
C GLY A 66 -2.47 14.20 6.34
N ARG A 67 -2.90 13.30 5.45
CA ARG A 67 -2.40 11.92 5.38
C ARG A 67 -1.12 11.86 4.55
N VAL A 68 -0.12 11.17 5.08
CA VAL A 68 1.12 10.85 4.36
C VAL A 68 0.85 9.87 3.21
N ASN A 69 1.85 9.67 2.34
CA ASN A 69 1.72 8.85 1.14
C ASN A 69 1.04 7.50 1.40
N PHE A 70 0.01 7.21 0.61
CA PHE A 70 -0.74 5.96 0.64
C PHE A 70 -1.00 5.45 -0.78
N PHE A 71 -1.27 4.15 -0.90
CA PHE A 71 -1.61 3.56 -2.19
C PHE A 71 -3.08 3.79 -2.53
N ARG A 72 -3.34 4.10 -3.80
CA ARG A 72 -4.68 4.14 -4.38
C ARG A 72 -4.82 3.08 -5.46
N MET A 73 -5.52 2.01 -5.12
CA MET A 73 -5.86 0.94 -6.06
C MET A 73 -7.20 1.23 -6.74
N ILE A 74 -7.17 1.24 -8.07
CA ILE A 74 -8.31 1.55 -8.92
C ILE A 74 -8.68 0.27 -9.68
N VAL A 75 -9.82 -0.33 -9.33
CA VAL A 75 -10.28 -1.61 -9.89
C VAL A 75 -11.30 -1.34 -10.99
N ILE A 76 -10.83 -1.26 -12.24
CA ILE A 76 -11.67 -0.87 -13.40
C ILE A 76 -11.73 -1.92 -14.50
N SER A 77 -10.70 -2.76 -14.65
CA SER A 77 -10.65 -3.71 -15.76
C SER A 77 -11.54 -4.93 -15.45
N PRO A 78 -12.45 -5.32 -16.36
CA PRO A 78 -13.27 -6.52 -16.18
C PRO A 78 -12.46 -7.82 -16.28
N GLN A 79 -11.21 -7.75 -16.73
CA GLN A 79 -10.31 -8.90 -16.79
C GLN A 79 -9.64 -9.19 -15.45
N LEU A 80 -9.75 -8.28 -14.47
CA LEU A 80 -9.16 -8.47 -13.15
C LEU A 80 -9.84 -9.63 -12.43
N SER A 81 -9.03 -10.59 -12.01
CA SER A 81 -9.44 -11.72 -11.19
C SER A 81 -9.13 -11.49 -9.72
N HIS A 82 -9.71 -12.34 -8.86
CA HIS A 82 -9.31 -12.40 -7.45
C HIS A 82 -7.82 -12.74 -7.25
N GLN A 83 -7.21 -13.47 -8.20
CA GLN A 83 -5.79 -13.82 -8.15
C GLN A 83 -4.92 -12.60 -8.38
N ASP A 84 -5.29 -11.71 -9.31
CA ASP A 84 -4.56 -10.45 -9.54
C ASP A 84 -4.60 -9.55 -8.30
N MET A 85 -5.76 -9.45 -7.65
CA MET A 85 -5.90 -8.71 -6.39
C MET A 85 -5.06 -9.31 -5.26
N THR A 86 -4.96 -10.63 -5.22
CA THR A 86 -4.12 -11.36 -4.25
C THR A 86 -2.64 -11.13 -4.55
N PHE A 87 -2.25 -11.18 -5.82
CA PHE A 87 -0.90 -10.91 -6.29
C PHE A 87 -0.46 -9.49 -5.92
N CYS A 88 -1.30 -8.47 -6.18
CA CYS A 88 -1.01 -7.08 -5.81
C CYS A 88 -0.66 -6.93 -4.31
N LEU A 89 -1.41 -7.58 -3.42
CA LEU A 89 -1.13 -7.53 -1.98
C LEU A 89 0.15 -8.27 -1.62
N ASN A 90 0.33 -9.49 -2.14
CA ASN A 90 1.53 -10.30 -1.92
C ASN A 90 2.80 -9.57 -2.40
N GLU A 91 2.69 -8.88 -3.53
CA GLU A 91 3.81 -8.19 -4.15
C GLU A 91 4.19 -6.93 -3.38
N ILE A 92 3.21 -6.17 -2.86
CA ILE A 92 3.48 -5.08 -1.92
C ILE A 92 4.18 -5.61 -0.66
N GLU A 93 3.69 -6.71 -0.08
CA GLU A 93 4.31 -7.34 1.10
C GLU A 93 5.76 -7.75 0.82
N ARG A 94 6.01 -8.41 -0.31
CA ARG A 94 7.34 -8.86 -0.70
C ARG A 94 8.28 -7.67 -0.91
N LEU A 95 7.84 -6.66 -1.65
CA LEU A 95 8.62 -5.46 -1.97
C LEU A 95 8.84 -4.53 -0.78
N GLY A 96 8.07 -4.66 0.30
CA GLY A 96 8.23 -3.88 1.54
C GLY A 96 8.62 -4.70 2.76
N SER A 97 9.03 -5.96 2.59
CA SER A 97 9.27 -6.89 3.71
C SER A 97 10.49 -6.52 4.57
N ASP A 98 11.46 -5.83 3.98
CA ASP A 98 12.71 -5.33 4.59
C ASP A 98 12.63 -3.86 5.00
N LEU A 99 11.44 -3.24 4.90
CA LEU A 99 11.22 -1.84 5.29
C LEU A 99 10.86 -1.67 6.77
#